data_AF-A0A1D2A2U8-F1
#
_entry.id   AF-A0A1D2A2U8-F1
#
_cell.length_a   1.000
_cell.length_b   1.000
_cell.length_c   1.000
_cell.angle_alpha   90.00
_cell.angle_beta   90.00
_cell.angle_gamma   90.00
#
_symmetry.space_group_name_H-M   'P 1'
#
loop_
_entity.id
_entity.type
_entity.pdbx_description
1 polymer ?
#
loop_
_entity_poly.entity_id
_entity_poly.type
_entity_poly.pdbx_seq_one_letter_code
_entity_poly.pdbx_strand_id
1 'polypeptide(L)'
;MAGEHRGFWSSLFSPPPRDRFSLEELSHLHSVLLRNAVVNDGNRDTVVETLRSISELVIWGDQNDPSMVDYFLTNNVLAHFAQILQQRANRRGGVAQQVLQTLSILLQNVRTQQTVYYLFSNNHINDIVGMAFDFEDDEVLGYYINLLKTISLRLNEATVQFFFQAGGPGTPASLPLYSEAVKFINHRDGMVRAAVKTLTLNVYAIPLPALHAYLTAPPAAGYLDSLATYLAEQCGELDRR
;
A
#
# COMPACT_ATOMS: atom_id res chain seq x y z
N MET A 1 -28.71 -46.95 31.85
CA MET A 1 -28.33 -47.00 30.42
C MET A 1 -29.30 -46.12 29.64
N ALA A 2 -28.85 -44.94 29.21
CA ALA A 2 -29.50 -44.14 28.18
C ALA A 2 -28.43 -43.19 27.63
N GLY A 3 -27.72 -43.66 26.61
CA GLY A 3 -26.65 -42.92 25.93
C GLY A 3 -27.20 -42.02 24.83
N GLU A 4 -26.51 -40.90 24.67
CA GLU A 4 -26.76 -39.78 23.78
C GLU A 4 -26.89 -40.19 22.29
N HIS A 5 -27.97 -39.78 21.65
CA HIS A 5 -28.15 -39.85 20.18
C HIS A 5 -28.43 -38.47 19.55
N ARG A 6 -27.92 -37.39 20.15
CA ARG A 6 -28.14 -36.01 19.66
C ARG A 6 -26.99 -35.43 18.82
N GLY A 7 -25.84 -36.08 18.71
CA GLY A 7 -24.66 -35.53 18.01
C GLY A 7 -24.46 -35.94 16.54
N PHE A 8 -24.96 -37.11 16.13
CA PHE A 8 -24.66 -37.68 14.80
C PHE A 8 -25.38 -36.97 13.66
N TRP A 9 -26.63 -36.58 13.87
CA TRP A 9 -27.43 -35.89 12.86
C TRP A 9 -27.05 -34.42 12.70
N SER A 10 -26.61 -33.74 13.78
CA SER A 10 -26.14 -32.35 13.70
C SER A 10 -24.86 -32.21 12.87
N SER A 11 -23.96 -33.19 12.90
CA SER A 11 -22.73 -33.17 12.09
C SER A 11 -22.95 -33.45 10.60
N LEU A 12 -24.07 -34.11 10.23
CA LEU A 12 -24.44 -34.39 8.84
C LEU A 12 -25.10 -33.20 8.14
N PHE A 13 -25.70 -32.28 8.91
CA PHE A 13 -26.36 -31.07 8.40
C PHE A 13 -25.58 -29.78 8.70
N SER A 14 -24.39 -29.88 9.31
CA SER A 14 -23.46 -28.76 9.37
C SER A 14 -22.96 -28.47 7.95
N PRO A 15 -23.05 -27.21 7.47
CA PRO A 15 -22.41 -26.85 6.21
C PRO A 15 -20.92 -27.24 6.30
N PRO A 16 -20.31 -27.77 5.23
CA PRO A 16 -18.89 -28.08 5.23
C PRO A 16 -18.11 -26.82 5.66
N PRO A 17 -17.00 -26.97 6.40
CA PRO A 17 -16.15 -25.83 6.73
C PRO A 17 -15.84 -25.11 5.42
N ARG A 18 -16.14 -23.81 5.37
CA ARG A 18 -15.91 -23.01 4.16
C ARG A 18 -14.45 -23.15 3.76
N ASP A 19 -14.22 -23.47 2.50
CA ASP A 19 -12.87 -23.47 1.96
C ASP A 19 -12.32 -22.05 2.07
N ARG A 20 -11.30 -21.89 2.92
CA ARG A 20 -10.68 -20.60 3.21
C ARG A 20 -10.10 -19.97 1.95
N PHE A 21 -9.64 -20.77 0.98
CA PHE A 21 -9.08 -20.29 -0.28
C PHE A 21 -10.04 -20.54 -1.42
N SER A 22 -11.16 -19.80 -1.41
CA SER A 22 -12.20 -19.92 -2.43
C SER A 22 -12.74 -18.56 -2.89
N LEU A 23 -13.26 -18.53 -4.12
CA LEU A 23 -13.94 -17.35 -4.67
C LEU A 23 -15.22 -17.02 -3.89
N GLU A 24 -15.88 -18.03 -3.32
CA GLU A 24 -17.05 -17.84 -2.45
C GLU A 24 -16.66 -17.06 -1.19
N GLU A 25 -15.55 -17.42 -0.54
CA GLU A 25 -15.06 -16.70 0.63
C GLU A 25 -14.64 -15.27 0.29
N LEU A 26 -13.95 -15.06 -0.84
CA LEU A 26 -13.61 -13.71 -1.32
C LEU A 26 -14.86 -12.84 -1.52
N SER A 27 -15.90 -13.39 -2.15
CA SER A 27 -17.18 -12.72 -2.36
C SER A 27 -17.91 -12.43 -1.03
N HIS A 28 -17.85 -13.37 -0.10
CA HIS A 28 -18.40 -13.18 1.25
C HIS A 28 -17.70 -12.04 1.99
N LEU A 29 -16.37 -12.04 2.05
CA LEU A 29 -15.57 -11.00 2.69
C LEU A 29 -15.80 -9.63 2.03
N HIS A 30 -15.91 -9.58 0.70
CA HIS A 30 -16.28 -8.35 0.00
C HIS A 30 -17.66 -7.83 0.44
N SER A 31 -18.64 -8.72 0.62
CA SER A 31 -19.96 -8.33 1.16
C SER A 31 -19.88 -7.80 2.61
N VAL A 32 -18.93 -8.29 3.42
CA VAL A 32 -18.69 -7.79 4.78
C VAL A 32 -18.14 -6.36 4.72
N LEU A 33 -17.20 -6.06 3.81
CA LEU A 33 -16.71 -4.68 3.60
C LEU A 33 -17.84 -3.73 3.21
N LEU A 34 -18.68 -4.13 2.24
CA LEU A 34 -19.80 -3.31 1.77
C LEU A 34 -20.79 -2.97 2.89
N ARG A 35 -21.05 -3.91 3.82
CA ARG A 35 -21.90 -3.68 4.99
C ARG A 35 -21.26 -2.78 6.05
N ASN A 36 -19.94 -2.65 6.03
CA ASN A 36 -19.15 -1.88 6.98
C ASN A 36 -18.40 -0.72 6.31
N ALA A 37 -19.07 -0.05 5.36
CA ALA A 37 -18.45 1.02 4.57
C ALA A 37 -17.94 2.20 5.43
N VAL A 38 -18.61 2.51 6.55
CA VAL A 38 -18.16 3.52 7.53
C VAL A 38 -17.57 2.81 8.73
N VAL A 39 -16.30 3.11 9.01
CA VAL A 39 -15.57 2.50 10.12
C VAL A 39 -15.83 3.26 11.41
N ASN A 40 -16.09 2.53 12.48
CA ASN A 40 -16.30 3.02 13.83
C ASN A 40 -15.73 2.01 14.83
N ASP A 41 -15.74 2.35 16.12
CA ASP A 41 -15.15 1.49 17.16
C ASP A 41 -15.80 0.10 17.26
N GLY A 42 -17.05 -0.06 16.83
CA GLY A 42 -17.76 -1.34 16.88
C GLY A 42 -17.42 -2.29 15.73
N ASN A 43 -16.87 -1.80 14.61
CA ASN A 43 -16.60 -2.63 13.42
C ASN A 43 -15.15 -2.57 12.91
N ARG A 44 -14.30 -1.71 13.48
CA ARG A 44 -12.92 -1.52 13.00
C ARG A 44 -12.12 -2.82 12.91
N ASP A 45 -12.22 -3.70 13.91
CA ASP A 45 -11.45 -4.95 13.95
C ASP A 45 -11.94 -5.90 12.87
N THR A 46 -13.26 -5.96 12.64
CA THR A 46 -13.85 -6.73 11.55
C THR A 46 -13.38 -6.24 10.18
N VAL A 47 -13.37 -4.93 9.96
CA VAL A 47 -12.93 -4.34 8.69
C VAL A 47 -11.45 -4.63 8.42
N VAL A 48 -10.60 -4.37 9.41
CA VAL A 48 -9.15 -4.64 9.40
C VAL A 48 -8.86 -6.10 9.05
N GLU A 49 -9.53 -7.03 9.73
CA GLU A 49 -9.36 -8.47 9.50
C GLU A 49 -9.89 -8.91 8.14
N THR A 50 -11.00 -8.34 7.69
CA THR A 50 -11.58 -8.61 6.37
C THR A 50 -10.62 -8.19 5.25
N LEU A 51 -10.00 -7.00 5.34
CA LEU A 51 -9.01 -6.53 4.36
C LEU A 51 -7.77 -7.42 4.30
N ARG A 52 -7.30 -7.89 5.47
CA ARG A 52 -6.18 -8.83 5.57
C ARG A 52 -6.51 -10.15 4.88
N SER A 53 -7.66 -10.74 5.22
CA SER A 53 -8.12 -12.01 4.63
C SER A 53 -8.33 -11.91 3.11
N ILE A 54 -8.90 -10.81 2.62
CA ILE A 54 -9.02 -10.55 1.17
C ILE A 54 -7.64 -10.51 0.52
N SER A 55 -6.67 -9.83 1.13
CA SER A 55 -5.33 -9.71 0.55
C SER A 55 -4.60 -11.06 0.52
N GLU A 56 -4.76 -11.89 1.55
CA GLU A 56 -4.24 -13.27 1.54
C GLU A 56 -4.83 -14.12 0.42
N LEU A 57 -6.15 -14.03 0.20
CA LEU A 57 -6.84 -14.68 -0.90
C LEU A 57 -6.32 -14.22 -2.26
N VAL A 58 -6.11 -12.92 -2.45
CA VAL A 58 -5.60 -12.37 -3.71
C VAL A 58 -4.15 -12.81 -3.96
N ILE A 59 -3.29 -12.79 -2.94
CA ILE A 59 -1.90 -13.26 -3.06
C ILE A 59 -1.85 -14.75 -3.43
N TRP A 60 -2.73 -15.56 -2.82
CA TRP A 60 -2.83 -16.97 -3.15
C TRP A 60 -3.40 -17.20 -4.55
N GLY A 61 -4.47 -16.49 -4.89
CA GLY A 61 -5.14 -16.54 -6.19
C GLY A 61 -4.22 -16.16 -7.36
N ASP A 62 -3.37 -15.14 -7.18
CA ASP A 62 -2.37 -14.73 -8.18
C ASP A 62 -1.44 -15.87 -8.60
N GLN A 63 -1.25 -16.88 -7.74
CA GLN A 63 -0.36 -18.00 -8.00
C GLN A 63 -1.09 -19.31 -8.30
N ASN A 64 -2.32 -19.48 -7.82
CA ASN A 64 -3.01 -20.77 -7.81
C ASN A 64 -4.38 -20.73 -8.50
N ASP A 65 -5.07 -19.60 -8.49
CA ASP A 65 -6.41 -19.43 -9.07
C ASP A 65 -6.65 -17.98 -9.52
N PRO A 66 -6.37 -17.66 -10.80
CA PRO A 66 -6.53 -16.30 -11.34
C PRO A 66 -7.95 -15.74 -11.20
N SER A 67 -8.98 -16.59 -11.04
CA SER A 67 -10.37 -16.12 -10.92
C SER A 67 -10.59 -15.23 -9.69
N MET A 68 -9.80 -15.42 -8.62
CA MET A 68 -9.84 -14.57 -7.43
C MET A 68 -9.28 -13.18 -7.70
N VAL A 69 -8.19 -13.10 -8.49
CA VAL A 69 -7.64 -11.81 -8.93
C VAL A 69 -8.64 -11.13 -9.86
N ASP A 70 -9.19 -11.84 -10.83
CA ASP A 70 -10.20 -11.31 -11.75
C ASP A 70 -11.42 -10.75 -10.99
N TYR A 71 -11.88 -11.45 -9.96
CA TYR A 71 -12.95 -10.96 -9.09
C TYR A 71 -12.56 -9.71 -8.34
N PHE A 72 -11.39 -9.72 -7.67
CA PHE A 72 -10.89 -8.57 -6.89
C PHE A 72 -10.82 -7.31 -7.74
N LEU A 73 -10.41 -7.45 -9.00
CA LEU A 73 -10.27 -6.37 -9.96
C LEU A 73 -11.63 -5.93 -10.53
N THR A 74 -12.44 -6.86 -11.03
CA THR A 74 -13.74 -6.56 -11.66
C THR A 74 -14.70 -5.88 -10.68
N ASN A 75 -14.61 -6.24 -9.40
CA ASN A 75 -15.43 -5.65 -8.35
C ASN A 75 -14.77 -4.44 -7.65
N ASN A 76 -13.62 -3.99 -8.16
CA ASN A 76 -12.88 -2.83 -7.66
C ASN A 76 -12.64 -2.87 -6.14
N VAL A 77 -12.31 -4.05 -5.61
CA VAL A 77 -12.20 -4.28 -4.16
C VAL A 77 -11.08 -3.43 -3.56
N LEU A 78 -10.01 -3.17 -4.33
CA LEU A 78 -8.93 -2.25 -3.92
C LEU A 78 -9.43 -0.85 -3.55
N ALA A 79 -10.51 -0.36 -4.18
CA ALA A 79 -11.08 0.95 -3.87
C ALA A 79 -11.50 1.06 -2.39
N HIS A 80 -11.92 -0.04 -1.76
CA HIS A 80 -12.35 -0.05 -0.37
C HIS A 80 -11.19 0.32 0.57
N PHE A 81 -9.95 -0.06 0.24
CA PHE A 81 -8.77 0.32 1.01
C PHE A 81 -8.60 1.85 1.03
N ALA A 82 -8.73 2.49 -0.13
CA ALA A 82 -8.65 3.94 -0.25
C ALA A 82 -9.84 4.62 0.45
N GLN A 83 -11.07 4.13 0.24
CA GLN A 83 -12.29 4.69 0.85
C GLN A 83 -12.27 4.66 2.39
N ILE A 84 -11.72 3.60 2.98
CA ILE A 84 -11.54 3.50 4.44
C ILE A 84 -10.60 4.60 4.93
N LEU A 85 -9.47 4.82 4.25
CA LEU A 85 -8.49 5.85 4.60
C LEU A 85 -8.94 7.28 4.23
N GLN A 86 -9.88 7.44 3.31
CA GLN A 86 -10.50 8.74 3.03
C GLN A 86 -11.29 9.27 4.22
N GLN A 87 -11.82 8.38 5.07
CA GLN A 87 -12.41 8.76 6.36
C GLN A 87 -11.28 9.24 7.29
N ARG A 88 -11.23 10.56 7.55
CA ARG A 88 -10.11 11.20 8.27
C ARG A 88 -9.79 10.55 9.62
N ALA A 89 -10.79 10.02 10.32
CA ALA A 89 -10.61 9.32 11.60
C ALA A 89 -9.71 8.07 11.47
N ASN A 90 -9.64 7.46 10.29
CA ASN A 90 -8.88 6.25 10.01
C ASN A 90 -7.48 6.52 9.45
N ARG A 91 -6.99 7.78 9.50
CA ARG A 91 -5.64 8.15 9.06
C ARG A 91 -4.60 8.17 10.18
N ARG A 92 -4.96 7.56 11.32
CA ARG A 92 -4.16 7.39 12.54
C ARG A 92 -4.51 6.06 13.21
N GLY A 93 -3.63 5.54 14.05
CA GLY A 93 -3.87 4.32 14.83
C GLY A 93 -4.04 3.05 13.99
N GLY A 94 -4.56 2.00 14.63
CA GLY A 94 -4.53 0.63 14.11
C GLY A 94 -5.18 0.40 12.74
N VAL A 95 -6.23 1.15 12.39
CA VAL A 95 -6.86 1.03 11.05
C VAL A 95 -5.90 1.50 9.96
N ALA A 96 -5.27 2.68 10.13
CA ALA A 96 -4.29 3.19 9.17
C ALA A 96 -3.11 2.22 9.03
N GLN A 97 -2.56 1.81 10.16
CA GLN A 97 -1.43 0.88 10.23
C GLN A 97 -1.73 -0.42 9.47
N GLN A 98 -2.87 -1.07 9.75
CA GLN A 98 -3.22 -2.32 9.09
C GLN A 98 -3.45 -2.13 7.59
N VAL A 99 -4.19 -1.10 7.17
CA VAL A 99 -4.47 -0.90 5.74
C VAL A 99 -3.16 -0.71 4.96
N LEU A 100 -2.26 0.13 5.47
CA LEU A 100 -0.94 0.39 4.87
C LEU A 100 -0.06 -0.87 4.85
N GLN A 101 -0.04 -1.63 5.96
CA GLN A 101 0.72 -2.88 6.05
C GLN A 101 0.18 -3.94 5.08
N THR A 102 -1.14 -4.14 5.05
CA THR A 102 -1.80 -5.12 4.19
C THR A 102 -1.54 -4.82 2.71
N LEU A 103 -1.64 -3.54 2.30
CA LEU A 103 -1.28 -3.14 0.93
C LEU A 103 0.19 -3.38 0.62
N SER A 104 1.09 -3.13 1.57
CA SER A 104 2.51 -3.43 1.40
C SER A 104 2.74 -4.93 1.19
N ILE A 105 2.12 -5.79 1.99
CA ILE A 105 2.24 -7.25 1.88
C ILE A 105 1.68 -7.73 0.53
N LEU A 106 0.50 -7.23 0.12
CA LEU A 106 -0.09 -7.54 -1.18
C LEU A 106 0.88 -7.19 -2.31
N LEU A 107 1.39 -5.96 -2.33
CA LEU A 107 2.31 -5.49 -3.36
C LEU A 107 3.67 -6.18 -3.33
N GLN A 108 4.12 -6.75 -2.21
CA GLN A 108 5.37 -7.53 -2.17
C GLN A 108 5.18 -8.94 -2.71
N ASN A 109 4.01 -9.55 -2.51
CA ASN A 109 3.81 -10.98 -2.73
C ASN A 109 3.11 -11.35 -4.04
N VAL A 110 2.43 -10.41 -4.71
CA VAL A 110 1.93 -10.67 -6.08
C VAL A 110 3.09 -10.85 -7.04
N ARG A 111 3.04 -11.92 -7.84
CA ARG A 111 4.11 -12.36 -8.74
C ARG A 111 3.80 -12.04 -10.20
N THR A 112 2.54 -12.12 -10.61
CA THR A 112 2.22 -11.90 -12.02
C THR A 112 2.29 -10.42 -12.38
N GLN A 113 2.90 -10.12 -13.54
CA GLN A 113 3.02 -8.75 -14.05
C GLN A 113 1.64 -8.12 -14.31
N GLN A 114 0.69 -8.94 -14.76
CA GLN A 114 -0.68 -8.53 -15.02
C GLN A 114 -1.34 -8.00 -13.73
N THR A 115 -1.25 -8.72 -12.60
CA THR A 115 -1.78 -8.26 -11.31
C THR A 115 -1.13 -6.95 -10.85
N VAL A 116 0.19 -6.80 -11.00
CA VAL A 116 0.88 -5.54 -10.66
C VAL A 116 0.33 -4.38 -11.47
N TYR A 117 0.19 -4.56 -12.78
CA TYR A 117 -0.28 -3.52 -13.68
C TYR A 117 -1.69 -3.08 -13.28
N TYR A 118 -2.55 -4.04 -12.94
CA TYR A 118 -3.90 -3.74 -12.51
C TYR A 118 -3.99 -3.03 -11.16
N LEU A 119 -3.16 -3.42 -10.18
CA LEU A 119 -3.11 -2.73 -8.90
C LEU A 119 -2.69 -1.26 -9.10
N PHE A 120 -1.77 -0.99 -10.02
CA PHE A 120 -1.26 0.36 -10.29
C PHE A 120 -2.15 1.21 -11.22
N SER A 121 -2.86 0.61 -12.18
CA SER A 121 -3.57 1.35 -13.23
C SER A 121 -4.82 2.11 -12.77
N ASN A 122 -5.43 1.73 -11.64
CA ASN A 122 -6.73 2.28 -11.20
C ASN A 122 -6.63 3.47 -10.24
N ASN A 123 -5.44 4.06 -10.11
CA ASN A 123 -5.14 5.23 -9.28
C ASN A 123 -5.37 5.12 -7.76
N HIS A 124 -6.03 4.07 -7.24
CA HIS A 124 -6.27 3.90 -5.80
C HIS A 124 -5.00 3.96 -4.95
N ILE A 125 -3.89 3.38 -5.45
CA ILE A 125 -2.60 3.44 -4.75
C ILE A 125 -2.03 4.87 -4.78
N ASN A 126 -2.13 5.58 -5.91
CA ASN A 126 -1.74 7.01 -5.97
C ASN A 126 -2.56 7.85 -5.00
N ASP A 127 -3.87 7.60 -4.90
CA ASP A 127 -4.76 8.31 -3.99
C ASP A 127 -4.30 8.12 -2.54
N ILE A 128 -3.96 6.87 -2.15
CA ILE A 128 -3.43 6.54 -0.81
C ILE A 128 -2.08 7.21 -0.57
N VAL A 129 -1.18 7.17 -1.55
CA VAL A 129 0.14 7.84 -1.46
C VAL A 129 -0.04 9.32 -1.16
N GLY A 130 -0.97 10.01 -1.83
CA GLY A 130 -1.22 11.43 -1.64
C GLY A 130 -2.04 11.81 -0.41
N MET A 131 -2.47 10.86 0.43
CA MET A 131 -3.26 11.19 1.61
C MET A 131 -2.40 11.82 2.71
N ALA A 132 -2.95 12.86 3.36
CA ALA A 132 -2.39 13.42 4.57
C ALA A 132 -2.72 12.52 5.77
N PHE A 133 -1.76 11.68 6.16
CA PHE A 133 -1.79 10.88 7.40
C PHE A 133 -1.32 11.69 8.60
N ASP A 134 -1.68 11.22 9.79
CA ASP A 134 -1.16 11.74 11.04
C ASP A 134 0.20 11.09 11.34
N PHE A 135 1.28 11.81 11.07
CA PHE A 135 2.65 11.33 11.30
C PHE A 135 3.19 11.68 12.70
N GLU A 136 2.35 12.23 13.60
CA GLU A 136 2.68 12.24 15.04
C GLU A 136 2.62 10.81 15.60
N ASP A 137 1.85 9.93 14.94
CA ASP A 137 1.87 8.48 15.14
C ASP A 137 3.06 7.87 14.37
N ASP A 138 4.19 7.67 15.07
CA ASP A 138 5.43 7.12 14.50
C ASP A 138 5.22 5.72 13.86
N GLU A 139 4.24 4.93 14.34
CA GLU A 139 3.92 3.62 13.75
C GLU A 139 3.25 3.77 12.39
N VAL A 140 2.27 4.68 12.27
CA VAL A 140 1.63 5.01 10.99
C VAL A 140 2.65 5.54 9.99
N LEU A 141 3.56 6.42 10.42
CA LEU A 141 4.68 6.87 9.58
C LEU A 141 5.52 5.69 9.09
N GLY A 142 5.89 4.76 9.98
CA GLY A 142 6.67 3.58 9.64
C GLY A 142 6.00 2.73 8.55
N TYR A 143 4.70 2.44 8.70
CA TYR A 143 3.95 1.69 7.69
C TYR A 143 3.78 2.44 6.37
N TYR A 144 3.56 3.76 6.43
CA TYR A 144 3.46 4.61 5.25
C TYR A 144 4.77 4.61 4.45
N ILE A 145 5.90 4.85 5.12
CA ILE A 145 7.23 4.83 4.48
C ILE A 145 7.55 3.45 3.89
N ASN A 146 7.17 2.37 4.59
CA ASN A 146 7.32 1.02 4.06
C ASN A 146 6.45 0.78 2.82
N LEU A 147 5.23 1.31 2.76
CA LEU A 147 4.39 1.26 1.58
C LEU A 147 5.04 1.99 0.40
N LEU A 148 5.51 3.22 0.60
CA LEU A 148 6.20 3.97 -0.47
C LEU A 148 7.42 3.21 -0.99
N LYS A 149 8.27 2.70 -0.09
CA LYS A 149 9.43 1.87 -0.45
C LYS A 149 8.99 0.63 -1.23
N THR A 150 7.93 -0.06 -0.80
CA THR A 150 7.39 -1.24 -1.46
C THR A 150 6.96 -0.94 -2.88
N ILE A 151 6.22 0.16 -3.10
CA ILE A 151 5.83 0.59 -4.45
C ILE A 151 7.07 0.85 -5.30
N SER A 152 8.08 1.54 -4.75
CA SER A 152 9.33 1.86 -5.47
C SER A 152 10.07 0.63 -5.99
N LEU A 153 10.02 -0.50 -5.25
CA LEU A 153 10.64 -1.76 -5.65
C LEU A 153 9.93 -2.45 -6.81
N ARG A 154 8.68 -2.05 -7.11
CA ARG A 154 7.90 -2.54 -8.27
C ARG A 154 8.00 -1.60 -9.47
N LEU A 155 8.74 -0.49 -9.36
CA LEU A 155 8.87 0.47 -10.44
C LEU A 155 9.91 0.03 -11.48
N ASN A 156 9.55 0.20 -12.74
CA ASN A 156 10.40 0.10 -13.92
C ASN A 156 9.89 1.09 -14.98
N GLU A 157 10.48 1.09 -16.17
CA GLU A 157 10.11 2.01 -17.27
C GLU A 157 8.62 1.95 -17.65
N ALA A 158 7.99 0.78 -17.52
CA ALA A 158 6.57 0.61 -17.80
C ALA A 158 5.69 0.99 -16.60
N THR A 159 5.99 0.50 -15.39
CA THR A 159 5.13 0.70 -14.22
C THR A 159 5.22 2.11 -13.63
N VAL A 160 6.34 2.81 -13.82
CA VAL A 160 6.48 4.20 -13.34
C VAL A 160 5.47 5.14 -13.99
N GLN A 161 5.01 4.84 -15.20
CA GLN A 161 4.05 5.67 -15.93
C GLN A 161 2.66 5.70 -15.26
N PHE A 162 2.35 4.73 -14.39
CA PHE A 162 1.14 4.77 -13.56
C PHE A 162 1.22 5.79 -12.42
N PHE A 163 2.43 6.25 -12.07
CA PHE A 163 2.67 7.19 -10.98
C PHE A 163 3.24 8.53 -11.47
N PHE A 164 3.85 8.54 -12.67
CA PHE A 164 4.52 9.69 -13.23
C PHE A 164 3.68 10.33 -14.34
N GLN A 165 3.38 11.62 -14.16
CA GLN A 165 2.82 12.46 -15.20
C GLN A 165 3.90 13.42 -15.67
N ALA A 166 4.30 13.33 -16.94
CA ALA A 166 5.41 14.12 -17.50
C ALA A 166 5.13 15.63 -17.61
N GLY A 167 3.92 16.08 -17.28
CA GLY A 167 3.49 17.46 -17.45
C GLY A 167 3.25 17.82 -18.91
N GLY A 168 2.67 18.99 -19.14
CA GLY A 168 2.34 19.52 -20.45
C GLY A 168 2.18 21.04 -20.41
N PRO A 169 1.71 21.67 -21.49
CA PRO A 169 1.47 23.11 -21.50
C PRO A 169 0.49 23.51 -20.39
N GLY A 170 1.00 24.20 -19.35
CA GLY A 170 0.21 24.63 -18.20
C GLY A 170 0.00 23.59 -17.09
N THR A 171 0.53 22.37 -17.24
CA THR A 171 0.46 21.32 -16.21
C THR A 171 1.86 20.88 -15.78
N PRO A 172 2.24 21.08 -14.49
CA PRO A 172 3.56 20.64 -14.03
C PRO A 172 3.64 19.10 -14.06
N ALA A 173 4.85 18.60 -14.30
CA ALA A 173 5.14 17.18 -14.11
C ALA A 173 4.94 16.80 -12.64
N SER A 174 4.45 15.59 -12.38
CA SER A 174 4.18 15.11 -11.03
C SER A 174 4.56 13.64 -10.86
N LEU A 175 5.13 13.34 -9.70
CA LEU A 175 5.36 11.97 -9.23
C LEU A 175 5.06 11.91 -7.74
N PRO A 176 3.79 11.73 -7.33
CA PRO A 176 3.36 11.74 -5.94
C PRO A 176 4.20 10.84 -5.03
N LEU A 177 4.52 9.63 -5.51
CA LEU A 177 5.37 8.67 -4.78
C LEU A 177 6.71 9.28 -4.35
N TYR A 178 7.37 10.00 -5.27
CA TYR A 178 8.66 10.62 -5.00
C TYR A 178 8.50 11.88 -4.15
N SER A 179 7.57 12.77 -4.51
CA SER A 179 7.36 14.05 -3.82
C SER A 179 6.93 13.86 -2.37
N GLU A 180 6.16 12.83 -2.05
CA GLU A 180 5.79 12.49 -0.67
C GLU A 180 6.97 11.88 0.10
N ALA A 181 7.75 10.99 -0.52
CA ALA A 181 8.87 10.35 0.13
C ALA A 181 9.99 11.33 0.54
N VAL A 182 10.33 12.28 -0.34
CA VAL A 182 11.46 13.20 -0.08
C VAL A 182 11.22 14.19 1.05
N LYS A 183 9.98 14.36 1.52
CA LYS A 183 9.66 15.13 2.73
C LYS A 183 10.34 14.57 3.98
N PHE A 184 10.70 13.28 3.96
CA PHE A 184 11.29 12.56 5.09
C PHE A 184 12.80 12.32 4.95
N ILE A 185 13.48 12.99 4.00
CA ILE A 185 14.92 12.79 3.74
C ILE A 185 15.80 12.99 4.98
N ASN A 186 15.47 14.01 5.80
CA ASN A 186 16.21 14.38 7.01
C ASN A 186 15.45 13.95 8.28
N HIS A 187 14.60 12.93 8.19
CA HIS A 187 13.86 12.43 9.35
C HIS A 187 14.80 11.93 10.45
N ARG A 188 14.44 12.10 11.73
CA ARG A 188 15.27 11.70 12.89
C ARG A 188 15.60 10.20 12.91
N ASP A 189 14.66 9.36 12.49
CA ASP A 189 14.81 7.90 12.43
C ASP A 189 15.67 7.48 11.22
N GLY A 190 16.76 6.75 11.50
CA GLY A 190 17.65 6.22 10.47
C GLY A 190 17.01 5.22 9.52
N MET A 191 16.04 4.42 9.97
CA MET A 191 15.31 3.47 9.13
C MET A 191 14.42 4.18 8.11
N VAL A 192 13.75 5.27 8.54
CA VAL A 192 12.98 6.14 7.63
C VAL A 192 13.90 6.74 6.57
N ARG A 193 15.03 7.33 6.97
CA ARG A 193 16.01 7.87 6.01
C ARG A 193 16.53 6.80 5.05
N ALA A 194 16.83 5.60 5.54
CA ALA A 194 17.29 4.49 4.70
C ALA A 194 16.23 4.07 3.67
N ALA A 195 14.97 3.98 4.07
CA ALA A 195 13.86 3.65 3.17
C ALA A 195 13.64 4.72 2.09
N VAL A 196 13.69 6.00 2.46
CA VAL A 196 13.59 7.13 1.50
C VAL A 196 14.76 7.08 0.51
N LYS A 197 15.99 6.82 0.98
CA LYS A 197 17.15 6.66 0.10
C LYS A 197 16.99 5.49 -0.87
N THR A 198 16.52 4.33 -0.40
CA THR A 198 16.22 3.18 -1.27
C THR A 198 15.20 3.55 -2.34
N LEU A 199 14.11 4.23 -1.96
CA LEU A 199 13.09 4.69 -2.90
C LEU A 199 13.67 5.65 -3.94
N THR A 200 14.44 6.65 -3.50
CA THR A 200 15.06 7.62 -4.40
C THR A 200 15.99 6.93 -5.39
N LEU A 201 16.81 5.99 -4.94
CA LEU A 201 17.70 5.21 -5.82
C LEU A 201 16.92 4.38 -6.83
N ASN A 202 15.84 3.71 -6.41
CA ASN A 202 14.98 2.94 -7.32
C ASN A 202 14.37 3.83 -8.40
N VAL A 203 13.89 5.03 -8.03
CA VAL A 203 13.32 5.99 -8.99
C VAL A 203 14.39 6.52 -9.96
N TYR A 204 15.58 6.84 -9.47
CA TYR A 204 16.68 7.37 -10.31
C TYR A 204 17.22 6.32 -11.29
N ALA A 205 17.19 5.04 -10.90
CA ALA A 205 17.66 3.93 -11.71
C ALA A 205 16.77 3.63 -12.93
N ILE A 206 15.56 4.19 -13.01
CA ILE A 206 14.64 3.94 -14.12
C ILE A 206 15.11 4.70 -15.36
N PRO A 207 15.35 4.02 -16.50
CA PRO A 207 15.92 4.64 -17.69
C PRO A 207 14.85 5.39 -18.53
N LEU A 208 14.17 6.37 -17.93
CA LEU A 208 13.12 7.16 -18.58
C LEU A 208 13.53 8.64 -18.68
N PRO A 209 13.85 9.17 -19.88
CA PRO A 209 14.37 10.54 -20.03
C PRO A 209 13.46 11.64 -19.47
N ALA A 210 12.14 11.50 -19.67
CA ALA A 210 11.17 12.46 -19.14
C ALA A 210 11.16 12.48 -17.60
N LEU A 211 11.37 11.33 -16.96
CA LEU A 211 11.47 11.21 -15.52
C LEU A 211 12.76 11.87 -15.02
N HIS A 212 13.91 11.63 -15.67
CA HIS A 212 15.17 12.28 -15.31
C HIS A 212 15.10 13.80 -15.47
N ALA A 213 14.44 14.30 -16.52
CA ALA A 213 14.20 15.73 -16.69
C ALA A 213 13.37 16.30 -15.53
N TYR A 214 12.34 15.57 -15.07
CA TYR A 214 11.57 15.95 -13.88
C TYR A 214 12.44 15.98 -12.63
N LEU A 215 13.21 14.92 -12.36
CA LEU A 215 14.02 14.78 -11.14
C LEU A 215 15.17 15.81 -11.04
N THR A 216 15.60 16.37 -12.17
CA THR A 216 16.64 17.41 -12.25
C THR A 216 16.08 18.82 -12.32
N ALA A 217 14.76 18.98 -12.41
CA ALA A 217 14.08 20.27 -12.36
C ALA A 217 13.53 20.59 -10.96
N PRO A 218 13.47 21.86 -10.55
CA PRO A 218 12.75 22.25 -9.34
C PRO A 218 11.25 21.92 -9.45
N PRO A 219 10.59 21.51 -8.34
CA PRO A 219 11.13 21.35 -7.00
C PRO A 219 11.80 20.00 -6.73
N ALA A 220 11.66 19.00 -7.62
CA ALA A 220 12.14 17.64 -7.38
C ALA A 220 13.66 17.56 -7.16
N ALA A 221 14.44 18.39 -7.86
CA ALA A 221 15.88 18.49 -7.69
C ALA A 221 16.33 18.88 -6.27
N GLY A 222 15.46 19.51 -5.47
CA GLY A 222 15.79 19.96 -4.11
C GLY A 222 16.18 18.82 -3.14
N TYR A 223 15.91 17.57 -3.51
CA TYR A 223 16.44 16.39 -2.80
C TYR A 223 17.98 16.43 -2.72
N LEU A 224 18.66 16.74 -3.83
CA LEU A 224 20.12 16.73 -3.88
C LEU A 224 20.72 17.84 -3.01
N ASP A 225 20.11 19.02 -3.04
CA ASP A 225 20.51 20.16 -2.21
C ASP A 225 20.34 19.84 -0.72
N SER A 226 19.21 19.22 -0.36
CA SER A 226 18.92 18.80 1.01
C SER A 226 19.91 17.74 1.50
N LEU A 227 20.27 16.78 0.64
CA LEU A 227 21.25 15.75 0.95
C LEU A 227 22.66 16.33 1.11
N ALA A 228 23.08 17.23 0.21
CA ALA A 228 24.38 17.89 0.28
C ALA A 228 24.52 18.71 1.57
N THR A 229 23.45 19.45 1.93
CA THR A 229 23.39 20.22 3.18
C THR A 229 23.51 19.30 4.41
N TYR A 230 22.72 18.22 4.46
CA TYR A 230 22.79 17.25 5.55
C TYR A 230 24.19 16.64 5.70
N LEU A 231 24.83 16.27 4.59
CA LEU A 231 26.19 15.71 4.62
C LEU A 231 27.21 16.74 5.14
N ALA A 232 27.12 17.99 4.71
CA ALA A 232 27.99 19.06 5.20
C ALA A 232 27.84 19.28 6.71
N GLU A 233 26.61 19.27 7.23
CA GLU A 233 26.34 19.36 8.67
C GLU A 233 26.95 18.20 9.45
N GLN A 234 26.79 16.96 8.96
CA GLN A 234 27.36 15.77 9.60
C GLN A 234 28.90 15.78 9.59
N CYS A 235 29.53 16.23 8.51
CA CYS A 235 30.99 16.44 8.49
C CYS A 235 31.43 17.46 9.54
N GLY A 236 30.72 18.58 9.65
CA GLY A 236 31.01 19.61 10.66
C GLY A 236 30.78 19.16 12.11
N GLU A 237 29.91 18.17 12.36
CA GLU A 237 29.79 17.53 13.68
C GLU A 237 30.95 16.59 14.00
N LEU A 238 31.48 15.89 12.99
CA LEU A 238 32.64 15.01 13.14
C LEU A 238 33.91 15.81 13.42
N ASP A 239 34.12 16.94 12.73
CA ASP A 239 35.29 17.82 12.96
C ASP A 239 35.29 18.48 14.34
N ARG A 240 34.13 18.54 15.01
CA ARG A 240 33.98 19.10 16.36
C ARG A 240 34.16 18.08 17.50
N ARG A 241 34.36 16.81 17.18
CA ARG A 241 34.61 15.72 18.16
C ARG A 241 36.11 15.42 18.26
#